data_AF-A0A950H6I8-F1
#
_entry.id   AF-A0A950H6I8-F1
#
_cell.length_a   1.000
_cell.length_b   1.000
_cell.length_c   1.000
_cell.angle_alpha   90.00
_cell.angle_beta   90.00
_cell.angle_gamma   90.00
#
_symmetry.space_group_name_H-M   'P 1'
#
loop_
_entity.id
_entity.type
_entity.pdbx_description
1 polymer ?
#
loop_
_entity_poly.entity_id
_entity_poly.type
_entity_poly.pdbx_seq_one_letter_code
_entity_poly.pdbx_strand_id
1 'polypeptide(L)'
;NTGSESGLGHPTMANYSAAKEGILGLTRSVAREMGRFGVRCNAIRPRAVTRSVEIFTQTTASPTKALERALGRFWLGDRGHIPSDGGPENVAPLVVWLCTDAAKNVNGRTFYVCGDEVGLFSEPEVICSLSRAGGWTLDSLDSYARERLIGDLTNDFLLEGYPELREFEPTKS
;
A
#
# COMPACT_ATOMS: atom_id res chain seq x y z
N ASN A 1 6.29 8.37 11.10
CA ASN A 1 6.63 8.39 9.67
C ASN A 1 5.40 8.42 8.79
N THR A 2 5.45 9.06 7.61
CA THR A 2 4.26 9.26 6.75
C THR A 2 4.42 8.55 5.41
N GLY A 3 3.85 7.36 5.30
CA GLY A 3 3.68 6.61 4.06
C GLY A 3 2.53 7.17 3.21
N SER A 4 1.97 6.31 2.36
CA SER A 4 0.73 6.54 1.60
C SER A 4 0.24 5.22 1.06
N GLU A 5 -1.06 5.09 0.83
CA GLU A 5 -1.61 3.96 0.06
C GLU A 5 -1.13 3.96 -1.39
N SER A 6 -0.71 5.10 -1.95
CA SER A 6 -0.12 5.09 -3.29
C SER A 6 1.15 4.23 -3.38
N GLY A 7 1.85 4.02 -2.25
CA GLY A 7 2.97 3.07 -2.13
C GLY A 7 2.65 1.64 -2.57
N LEU A 8 1.37 1.26 -2.55
CA LEU A 8 0.88 -0.05 -2.94
C LEU A 8 0.71 -0.24 -4.45
N GLY A 9 1.20 0.72 -5.26
CA GLY A 9 1.25 0.61 -6.71
C GLY A 9 0.27 1.52 -7.44
N HIS A 10 0.17 2.79 -7.05
CA HIS A 10 -0.66 3.76 -7.78
C HIS A 10 -0.08 3.98 -9.19
N PRO A 11 -0.84 3.67 -10.27
CA PRO A 11 -0.40 3.92 -11.64
C PRO A 11 0.02 5.39 -11.84
N THR A 12 0.97 5.67 -12.73
CA THR A 12 1.51 7.03 -12.98
C THR A 12 2.31 7.68 -11.84
N MET A 13 2.37 7.06 -10.66
CA MET A 13 3.05 7.60 -9.47
C MET A 13 4.17 6.69 -8.98
N ALA A 14 4.92 6.04 -9.88
CA ALA A 14 5.94 5.06 -9.52
C ALA A 14 7.02 5.63 -8.56
N ASN A 15 7.47 6.86 -8.80
CA ASN A 15 8.42 7.57 -7.94
C ASN A 15 7.86 7.83 -6.53
N TYR A 16 6.63 8.33 -6.44
CA TYR A 16 5.94 8.57 -5.18
C TYR A 16 5.69 7.25 -4.44
N SER A 17 5.27 6.21 -5.17
CA SER A 17 5.02 4.88 -4.64
C SER A 17 6.28 4.29 -4.03
N ALA A 18 7.39 4.31 -4.77
CA ALA A 18 8.70 3.86 -4.29
C ALA A 18 9.15 4.62 -3.04
N ALA A 19 9.03 5.95 -3.04
CA ALA A 19 9.39 6.77 -1.88
C ALA A 19 8.55 6.42 -0.65
N LYS A 20 7.22 6.26 -0.82
CA LYS A 20 6.31 5.99 0.29
C LYS A 20 6.43 4.60 0.86
N GLU A 21 6.78 3.60 0.05
CA GLU A 21 7.07 2.26 0.56
C GLU A 21 8.48 2.18 1.18
N GLY A 22 9.45 2.94 0.64
CA GLY A 22 10.77 3.11 1.24
C GLY A 22 10.70 3.66 2.68
N ILE A 23 9.76 4.57 2.96
CA ILE A 23 9.50 5.07 4.32
C ILE A 23 9.04 3.95 5.26
N LEU A 24 8.30 2.95 4.79
CA LEU A 24 7.88 1.83 5.63
C LEU A 24 9.04 0.91 5.96
N GLY A 25 9.92 0.64 4.99
CA GLY A 25 11.20 -0.03 5.21
C GLY A 25 12.05 0.70 6.26
N LEU A 26 12.22 2.01 6.11
CA LEU A 26 12.92 2.86 7.09
C LEU A 26 12.31 2.76 8.49
N THR A 27 10.97 2.85 8.59
CA THR A 27 10.24 2.74 9.87
C THR A 27 10.56 1.44 10.58
N ARG A 28 10.50 0.33 9.83
CA ARG A 28 10.80 -1.03 10.30
C ARG A 28 12.25 -1.18 10.77
N SER A 29 13.22 -0.56 10.08
CA SER A 29 14.63 -0.59 10.49
C SER A 29 14.85 0.20 11.76
N VAL A 30 14.40 1.47 11.81
CA VAL A 30 14.54 2.33 12.99
C VAL A 30 13.88 1.71 14.22
N ALA A 31 12.69 1.12 14.06
CA ALA A 31 12.00 0.43 15.15
C ALA A 31 12.84 -0.69 15.78
N ARG A 32 13.57 -1.47 14.97
CA ARG A 32 14.42 -2.57 15.43
C ARG A 32 15.76 -2.09 16.00
N GLU A 33 16.37 -1.10 15.36
CA GLU A 33 17.66 -0.54 15.76
C GLU A 33 17.55 0.23 17.08
N MET A 34 16.49 1.03 17.21
CA MET A 34 16.33 1.98 18.31
C MET A 34 15.45 1.46 19.44
N GLY A 35 14.70 0.37 19.21
CA GLY A 35 13.79 -0.22 20.20
C GLY A 35 14.46 -0.56 21.53
N ARG A 36 15.72 -1.04 21.51
CA ARG A 36 16.50 -1.34 22.73
C ARG A 36 16.79 -0.11 23.60
N PHE A 37 16.64 1.09 23.06
CA PHE A 37 16.81 2.37 23.77
C PHE A 37 15.47 2.99 24.19
N GLY A 38 14.35 2.25 24.06
CA GLY A 38 13.01 2.76 24.38
C GLY A 38 12.40 3.67 23.31
N VAL A 39 13.05 3.81 22.15
CA VAL A 39 12.52 4.61 21.03
C VAL A 39 11.59 3.76 20.18
N ARG A 40 10.41 4.29 19.88
CA ARG A 40 9.38 3.65 19.04
C ARG A 40 9.28 4.36 17.69
N CYS A 41 9.20 3.60 16.61
CA CYS A 41 9.03 4.14 15.27
C CYS A 41 7.86 3.44 14.57
N ASN A 42 6.82 4.21 14.23
CA ASN A 42 5.63 3.74 13.53
C ASN A 42 5.35 4.61 12.31
N ALA A 43 4.55 4.08 11.38
CA ALA A 43 4.14 4.77 10.17
C ALA A 43 2.61 4.90 10.08
N ILE A 44 2.17 5.96 9.42
CA ILE A 44 0.77 6.16 9.03
C ILE A 44 0.68 6.32 7.50
N ARG A 45 -0.42 5.84 6.92
CA ARG A 45 -0.88 6.09 5.55
C ARG A 45 -2.17 6.93 5.65
N PRO A 46 -2.06 8.26 5.67
CA PRO A 46 -3.20 9.13 5.88
C PRO A 46 -3.98 9.39 4.59
N ARG A 47 -5.30 9.54 4.74
CA ARG A 47 -6.19 10.05 3.72
C ARG A 47 -7.04 11.17 4.33
N ALA A 48 -6.99 12.34 3.70
CA ALA A 48 -7.74 13.50 4.14
C ALA A 48 -8.08 14.37 2.92
N VAL A 49 -9.26 14.97 2.91
CA VAL A 49 -9.59 16.04 1.97
C VAL A 49 -8.65 17.20 2.27
N THR A 50 -7.77 17.49 1.33
CA THR A 50 -6.90 18.65 1.39
C THR A 50 -6.92 19.33 0.04
N ARG A 51 -6.51 20.59 -0.02
CA ARG A 51 -6.38 21.34 -1.28
C ARG A 51 -5.54 20.58 -2.33
N SER A 52 -4.53 19.82 -1.90
CA SER A 52 -3.71 18.98 -2.79
C SER A 52 -4.46 17.76 -3.33
N VAL A 53 -5.34 17.16 -2.53
CA VAL A 53 -6.22 16.07 -2.98
C VAL A 53 -7.30 16.62 -3.91
N GLU A 54 -7.88 17.79 -3.62
CA GLU A 54 -8.84 18.45 -4.51
C GLU A 54 -8.22 18.79 -5.87
N ILE A 55 -7.03 19.38 -5.89
CA ILE A 55 -6.30 19.68 -7.13
C ILE A 55 -5.98 18.39 -7.89
N PHE A 56 -5.54 17.34 -7.18
CA PHE A 56 -5.29 16.04 -7.79
C PHE A 56 -6.58 15.47 -8.41
N THR A 57 -7.69 15.43 -7.67
CA THR A 57 -9.01 14.96 -8.15
C THR A 57 -9.48 15.77 -9.35
N GLN A 58 -9.29 17.09 -9.36
CA GLN A 58 -9.66 17.97 -10.48
C GLN A 58 -8.78 17.75 -11.72
N THR A 59 -7.48 17.49 -11.54
CA THR A 59 -6.53 17.26 -12.65
C THR A 59 -6.48 15.81 -13.15
N THR A 60 -6.93 14.85 -12.35
CA THR A 60 -7.09 13.43 -12.72
C THR A 60 -8.55 13.02 -12.91
N ALA A 61 -9.47 13.98 -13.04
CA ALA A 61 -10.93 13.81 -13.13
C ALA A 61 -11.45 12.96 -14.31
N SER A 62 -10.59 12.40 -15.13
CA SER A 62 -10.95 11.29 -16.00
C SER A 62 -10.31 10.01 -15.48
N PRO A 63 -10.89 9.35 -14.46
CA PRO A 63 -10.54 7.98 -14.18
C PRO A 63 -11.06 7.17 -15.37
N THR A 64 -10.18 6.92 -16.33
CA THR A 64 -10.48 5.95 -17.39
C THR A 64 -10.82 4.62 -16.72
N LYS A 65 -11.65 3.78 -17.35
CA LYS A 65 -11.90 2.41 -16.87
C LYS A 65 -10.59 1.63 -16.61
N ALA A 66 -9.51 1.98 -17.33
CA ALA A 66 -8.16 1.52 -17.05
C ALA A 66 -7.63 1.99 -15.70
N LEU A 67 -7.74 3.27 -15.38
CA LEU A 67 -7.32 3.79 -14.09
C LEU A 67 -8.18 3.18 -12.96
N GLU A 68 -9.49 3.08 -13.11
CA GLU A 68 -10.36 2.44 -12.09
C GLU A 68 -10.03 0.96 -11.86
N ARG A 69 -9.59 0.22 -12.88
CA ARG A 69 -9.19 -1.19 -12.75
C ARG A 69 -7.75 -1.40 -12.32
N ALA A 70 -6.83 -0.56 -12.80
CA ALA A 70 -5.43 -0.57 -12.43
C ALA A 70 -5.21 -0.05 -11.00
N LEU A 71 -6.03 0.92 -10.57
CA LEU A 71 -6.18 1.29 -9.16
C LEU A 71 -6.96 0.22 -8.41
N GLY A 72 -8.02 -0.30 -9.04
CA GLY A 72 -8.96 -1.27 -8.50
C GLY A 72 -9.58 -0.85 -7.17
N ARG A 73 -10.45 -1.70 -6.62
CA ARG A 73 -10.87 -1.69 -5.20
C ARG A 73 -9.71 -2.13 -4.28
N PHE A 74 -8.46 -1.85 -4.64
CA PHE A 74 -7.33 -2.58 -4.10
C PHE A 74 -6.87 -1.98 -2.77
N TRP A 75 -6.66 -2.88 -1.81
CA TRP A 75 -6.07 -2.72 -0.47
C TRP A 75 -7.01 -2.39 0.69
N LEU A 76 -8.12 -1.69 0.47
CA LEU A 76 -9.06 -1.34 1.57
C LEU A 76 -10.48 -1.91 1.37
N GLY A 77 -10.81 -2.45 0.20
CA GLY A 77 -12.16 -2.94 -0.07
C GLY A 77 -13.17 -1.81 0.00
N ASP A 78 -14.20 -1.93 0.84
CA ASP A 78 -15.18 -0.87 1.12
C ASP A 78 -14.70 0.19 2.14
N ARG A 79 -13.45 0.10 2.62
CA ARG A 79 -12.87 1.01 3.61
C ARG A 79 -12.26 2.26 3.00
N GLY A 80 -12.08 3.29 3.83
CA GLY A 80 -11.45 4.55 3.43
C GLY A 80 -12.36 5.46 2.60
N HIS A 81 -13.68 5.37 2.81
CA HIS A 81 -14.59 6.44 2.43
C HIS A 81 -14.09 7.73 3.06
N ILE A 82 -13.79 8.75 2.26
CA ILE A 82 -13.44 10.07 2.76
C ILE A 82 -14.75 10.83 2.89
N PRO A 83 -15.22 11.14 4.11
CA PRO A 83 -16.34 12.05 4.27
C PRO A 83 -16.01 13.40 3.61
N SER A 84 -17.02 14.11 3.10
CA SER A 84 -16.82 15.43 2.48
C SER A 84 -16.23 16.47 3.45
N ASP A 85 -16.40 16.23 4.76
CA ASP A 85 -15.84 16.99 5.88
C ASP A 85 -14.60 16.30 6.50
N GLY A 86 -14.04 15.29 5.83
CA GLY A 86 -12.88 14.51 6.26
C GLY A 86 -11.55 15.27 6.14
N GLY A 87 -11.38 16.36 6.88
CA GLY A 87 -10.19 17.21 6.84
C GLY A 87 -8.93 16.59 7.47
N PRO A 88 -7.76 17.24 7.29
CA PRO A 88 -6.47 16.76 7.81
C PRO A 88 -6.42 16.60 9.33
N GLU A 89 -7.30 17.29 10.06
CA GLU A 89 -7.47 17.20 11.50
C GLU A 89 -7.79 15.78 11.98
N ASN A 90 -8.46 14.97 11.16
CA ASN A 90 -8.81 13.58 11.51
C ASN A 90 -7.60 12.65 11.61
N VAL A 91 -6.45 13.05 11.02
CA VAL A 91 -5.19 12.30 11.13
C VAL A 91 -4.52 12.53 12.50
N ALA A 92 -4.69 13.71 13.08
CA ALA A 92 -3.94 14.14 14.26
C ALA A 92 -4.16 13.25 15.50
N PRO A 93 -5.39 12.82 15.84
CA PRO A 93 -5.63 11.96 17.00
C PRO A 93 -4.80 10.67 17.00
N LEU A 94 -4.68 9.99 15.85
CA LEU A 94 -3.87 8.77 15.73
C LEU A 94 -2.38 9.06 15.97
N VAL A 95 -1.86 10.16 15.40
CA VAL A 95 -0.47 10.56 15.59
C VAL A 95 -0.19 10.85 17.06
N VAL A 96 -1.08 11.60 17.72
CA VAL A 96 -0.96 11.92 19.15
C VAL A 96 -1.06 10.64 19.99
N TRP A 97 -2.01 9.75 19.70
CA TRP A 97 -2.16 8.48 20.42
C TRP A 97 -0.89 7.63 20.37
N LEU A 98 -0.22 7.55 19.21
CA LEU A 98 1.06 6.85 19.07
C LEU A 98 2.16 7.42 19.98
N CYS A 99 2.04 8.66 20.44
CA CYS A 99 2.97 9.29 21.38
C CYS A 99 2.61 9.06 22.86
N THR A 100 1.46 8.46 23.17
CA THR A 100 1.00 8.23 24.56
C THR A 100 1.53 6.93 25.16
N ASP A 101 1.41 6.80 26.49
CA ASP A 101 1.69 5.57 27.23
C ASP A 101 0.79 4.39 26.84
N ALA A 102 -0.43 4.66 26.37
CA ALA A 102 -1.34 3.63 25.88
C ALA A 102 -0.75 2.88 24.66
N ALA A 103 0.08 3.57 23.87
CA ALA A 103 0.77 3.01 22.71
C ALA A 103 2.22 2.56 23.01
N LYS A 104 2.63 2.46 24.29
CA LYS A 104 4.03 2.15 24.67
C LYS A 104 4.57 0.83 24.11
N ASN A 105 3.69 -0.14 23.83
CA ASN A 105 4.06 -1.44 23.25
C ASN A 105 3.90 -1.49 21.73
N VAL A 106 3.58 -0.36 21.09
CA VAL A 106 3.39 -0.26 19.63
C VAL A 106 4.68 0.23 18.98
N ASN A 107 5.34 -0.64 18.22
CA ASN A 107 6.59 -0.33 17.53
C ASN A 107 6.69 -1.05 16.18
N GLY A 108 7.23 -0.39 15.17
CA GLY A 108 7.46 -0.95 13.83
C GLY A 108 6.18 -1.25 13.05
N ARG A 109 5.05 -0.60 13.37
CA ARG A 109 3.75 -0.88 12.76
C ARG A 109 3.32 0.23 11.79
N THR A 110 2.49 -0.15 10.82
CA THR A 110 1.89 0.77 9.86
C THR A 110 0.38 0.83 10.03
N PHE A 111 -0.18 2.03 10.14
CA PHE A 111 -1.62 2.27 10.25
C PHE A 111 -2.14 3.03 9.03
N TYR A 112 -3.44 2.95 8.71
CA TYR A 112 -4.12 3.99 7.94
C TYR A 112 -5.05 4.79 8.83
N VAL A 113 -5.37 6.00 8.37
CA VAL A 113 -6.39 6.86 8.97
C VAL A 113 -7.11 7.63 7.87
N CYS A 114 -8.44 7.58 7.88
CA CYS A 114 -9.31 8.25 6.93
C CYS A 114 -10.63 8.61 7.62
N GLY A 115 -10.90 9.90 7.81
CA GLY A 115 -12.07 10.33 8.59
C GLY A 115 -12.11 9.64 9.95
N ASP A 116 -13.22 8.96 10.25
CA ASP A 116 -13.45 8.24 11.50
C ASP A 116 -12.80 6.85 11.56
N GLU A 117 -12.17 6.42 10.46
CA GLU A 117 -11.64 5.07 10.33
C GLU A 117 -10.12 5.04 10.58
N VAL A 118 -9.72 4.20 11.53
CA VAL A 118 -8.32 3.83 11.76
C VAL A 118 -8.18 2.33 11.58
N GLY A 119 -7.14 1.89 10.87
CA GLY A 119 -6.82 0.48 10.82
C GLY A 119 -5.33 0.19 10.77
N LEU A 120 -5.00 -1.07 11.06
CA LEU A 120 -3.65 -1.58 11.14
C LEU A 120 -3.35 -2.42 9.91
N PHE A 121 -2.24 -2.13 9.23
CA PHE A 121 -1.73 -3.00 8.17
C PHE A 121 -1.05 -4.24 8.76
N SER A 122 -1.20 -5.35 8.04
CA SER A 122 -0.38 -6.54 8.25
C SER A 122 1.10 -6.24 7.97
N GLU A 123 1.96 -7.05 8.56
CA GLU A 123 3.37 -7.09 8.17
C GLU A 123 3.56 -8.15 7.07
N PRO A 124 4.56 -8.01 6.20
CA PRO A 124 4.85 -9.03 5.21
C PRO A 124 5.21 -10.35 5.89
N GLU A 125 4.55 -11.42 5.49
CA GLU A 125 4.77 -12.77 5.97
C GLU A 125 4.96 -13.71 4.78
N VAL A 126 5.84 -14.71 4.94
CA VAL A 126 5.97 -15.80 3.97
C VAL A 126 4.79 -16.73 4.17
N ILE A 127 3.76 -16.59 3.32
CA ILE A 127 2.50 -17.36 3.42
C ILE A 127 2.62 -18.79 2.89
N CYS A 128 3.61 -19.07 2.04
CA CYS A 128 3.86 -20.39 1.46
C CYS A 128 5.34 -20.53 1.13
N SER A 129 5.92 -21.71 1.35
CA SER A 129 7.31 -22.00 1.04
C SER A 129 7.50 -23.46 0.62
N LEU A 130 8.46 -23.70 -0.27
CA LEU A 130 8.89 -25.02 -0.68
C LEU A 130 10.37 -25.22 -0.34
N SER A 131 10.71 -26.41 0.12
CA SER A 131 12.09 -26.80 0.42
C SER A 131 12.48 -28.04 -0.38
N ARG A 132 13.71 -28.05 -0.91
CA ARG A 132 14.27 -29.18 -1.67
C ARG A 132 15.76 -29.31 -1.37
N ALA A 133 16.19 -30.53 -1.03
CA ALA A 133 17.61 -30.84 -0.85
C ALA A 133 18.35 -30.69 -2.20
N GLY A 134 19.50 -30.00 -2.19
CA GLY A 134 20.26 -29.68 -3.40
C GLY A 134 19.77 -28.45 -4.18
N GLY A 135 18.74 -27.76 -3.70
CA GLY A 135 18.24 -26.52 -4.31
C GLY A 135 17.23 -26.74 -5.43
N TRP A 136 16.96 -25.67 -6.18
CA TRP A 136 15.94 -25.63 -7.23
C TRP A 136 16.57 -25.45 -8.61
N THR A 137 16.10 -26.24 -9.58
CA THR A 137 16.31 -26.03 -11.01
C THR A 137 15.03 -25.45 -11.63
N LEU A 138 15.12 -24.84 -12.81
CA LEU A 138 13.96 -24.34 -13.55
C LEU A 138 12.89 -25.45 -13.73
N ASP A 139 13.29 -26.62 -14.25
CA ASP A 139 12.37 -27.75 -14.45
C ASP A 139 11.63 -28.18 -13.17
N SER A 140 12.33 -28.14 -12.03
CA SER A 140 11.70 -28.48 -10.75
C SER A 140 10.73 -27.40 -10.28
N LEU A 141 11.02 -26.12 -10.50
CA LEU A 141 10.08 -25.06 -10.18
C LEU A 141 8.85 -25.13 -11.09
N ASP A 142 9.03 -25.36 -12.39
CA ASP A 142 7.91 -25.53 -13.32
C ASP A 142 7.00 -26.69 -12.92
N SER A 143 7.59 -27.78 -12.42
CA SER A 143 6.86 -28.96 -11.97
C SER A 143 6.08 -28.75 -10.66
N TYR A 144 6.64 -27.99 -9.70
CA TYR A 144 6.09 -27.92 -8.33
C TYR A 144 5.44 -26.57 -7.97
N ALA A 145 5.87 -25.46 -8.57
CA ALA A 145 5.48 -24.13 -8.12
C ALA A 145 3.99 -23.86 -8.33
N ARG A 146 3.42 -24.23 -9.49
CA ARG A 146 2.00 -24.00 -9.79
C ARG A 146 1.09 -24.65 -8.76
N GLU A 147 1.31 -25.93 -8.47
CA GLU A 147 0.49 -26.69 -7.54
C GLU A 147 0.76 -26.29 -6.08
N ARG A 148 2.02 -26.04 -5.70
CA ARG A 148 2.43 -26.03 -4.29
C ARG A 148 2.91 -24.69 -3.74
N LEU A 149 3.18 -23.70 -4.60
CA LEU A 149 3.66 -22.38 -4.19
C LEU A 149 2.67 -21.27 -4.56
N ILE A 150 2.26 -21.23 -5.82
CA ILE A 150 1.48 -20.12 -6.38
C ILE A 150 0.01 -20.46 -6.63
N GLY A 151 -0.43 -21.71 -6.39
CA GLY A 151 -1.84 -22.12 -6.46
C GLY A 151 -2.56 -21.59 -7.70
N ASP A 152 -3.65 -20.84 -7.51
CA ASP A 152 -4.44 -20.19 -8.56
C ASP A 152 -4.10 -18.71 -8.79
N LEU A 153 -2.93 -18.22 -8.35
CA LEU A 153 -2.51 -16.84 -8.60
C LEU A 153 -2.57 -16.50 -10.10
N THR A 154 -3.28 -15.42 -10.42
CA THR A 154 -3.42 -14.83 -11.75
C THR A 154 -2.77 -13.44 -11.80
N ASN A 155 -2.43 -12.98 -13.01
CA ASN A 155 -1.99 -11.61 -13.22
C ASN A 155 -3.15 -10.76 -13.76
N ASP A 156 -3.91 -10.17 -12.84
CA ASP A 156 -5.09 -9.36 -13.19
C ASP A 156 -4.72 -8.05 -13.91
N PHE A 157 -3.45 -7.63 -13.84
CA PHE A 157 -2.94 -6.43 -14.51
C PHE A 157 -2.69 -6.62 -16.00
N LEU A 158 -2.80 -7.85 -16.53
CA LEU A 158 -2.68 -8.06 -17.98
C LEU A 158 -3.86 -7.44 -18.74
N LEU A 159 -5.01 -7.18 -18.10
CA LEU A 159 -6.19 -6.62 -18.78
C LEU A 159 -6.65 -7.48 -19.98
N GLU A 160 -6.55 -8.81 -19.89
CA GLU A 160 -6.94 -9.73 -20.98
C GLU A 160 -8.40 -9.58 -21.42
N GLY A 161 -9.29 -9.25 -20.47
CA GLY A 161 -10.69 -8.95 -20.78
C GLY A 161 -10.93 -7.54 -21.35
N TYR A 162 -9.88 -6.72 -21.48
CA TYR A 162 -9.98 -5.30 -21.85
C TYR A 162 -8.85 -4.88 -22.80
N PRO A 163 -8.77 -5.47 -24.00
CA PRO A 163 -7.73 -5.17 -24.98
C PRO A 163 -7.70 -3.68 -25.36
N GLU A 164 -8.84 -2.98 -25.31
CA GLU A 164 -8.96 -1.55 -25.58
C GLU A 164 -8.16 -0.68 -24.60
N LEU A 165 -7.84 -1.20 -23.41
CA LEU A 165 -7.08 -0.48 -22.39
C LEU A 165 -5.56 -0.70 -22.52
N ARG A 166 -5.13 -1.57 -23.46
CA ARG A 166 -3.71 -1.84 -23.73
C ARG A 166 -3.14 -0.92 -24.80
N GLU A 167 -3.98 -0.17 -25.51
CA GLU A 167 -3.56 0.80 -26.51
C GLU A 167 -3.15 2.10 -25.82
N PHE A 168 -1.88 2.45 -25.94
CA PHE A 168 -1.38 3.75 -25.50
C PHE A 168 -1.56 4.75 -26.64
N GLU A 169 -2.59 5.58 -26.55
CA GLU A 169 -2.70 6.77 -27.40
C GLU A 169 -2.00 7.94 -26.72
N PRO A 170 -0.85 8.42 -27.25
CA PRO A 170 -0.26 9.63 -26.73
C PRO A 170 -1.21 10.80 -27.02
N THR A 171 -1.66 11.47 -25.96
CA THR A 171 -2.43 12.72 -26.09
C THR A 171 -1.67 13.69 -26.98
N LYS A 172 -2.31 14.16 -28.06
CA LYS A 172 -1.76 15.25 -28.88
C LYS A 172 -1.51 16.45 -27.97
N SER A 173 -0.23 16.83 -27.86
CA SER A 173 0.24 18.03 -27.18
C SER A 173 -0.35 19.30 -27.77
#